data_AF-A0A183BI36-F1
#
_entry.id   AF-A0A183BI36-F1
#
_cell.length_a   1.000
_cell.length_b   1.000
_cell.length_c   1.000
_cell.angle_alpha   90.00
_cell.angle_beta   90.00
_cell.angle_gamma   90.00
#
_symmetry.space_group_name_H-M   'P 1'
#
loop_
_entity.id
_entity.type
_entity.pdbx_description
1 polymer ?
#
loop_
_entity_poly.entity_id
_entity_poly.type
_entity_poly.pdbx_seq_one_letter_code
_entity_poly.pdbx_strand_id
1 'polypeptide(L)'
;MHTFFDSRGWGHGILMVNGFNLGRYWPTQGPQLTLFVPGAVMKRQNVAVLIELSGRQKDDALLNFVSHSIYNFETKNDGQRAEVHLGDRNDDKSQIGG
;
A
#
# COMPACT_ATOMS: atom_id res chain seq x y z
N MET A 1 18.47 -8.02 -5.84
CA MET A 1 17.72 -6.97 -6.58
C MET A 1 16.29 -6.94 -6.04
N HIS A 2 15.64 -5.77 -6.01
CA HIS A 2 14.26 -5.60 -5.57
C HIS A 2 13.47 -4.81 -6.62
N THR A 3 12.15 -4.73 -6.47
CA THR A 3 11.28 -3.97 -7.37
C THR A 3 10.04 -3.48 -6.63
N PHE A 4 9.18 -2.74 -7.31
CA PHE A 4 7.91 -2.27 -6.78
C PHE A 4 6.78 -2.55 -7.77
N PHE A 5 5.66 -3.10 -7.31
CA PHE A 5 4.44 -3.20 -8.12
C PHE A 5 3.82 -1.81 -8.26
N ASP A 6 3.60 -1.38 -9.50
CA ASP A 6 2.89 -0.14 -9.82
C ASP A 6 1.39 -0.40 -9.89
N SER A 7 0.68 0.05 -8.85
CA SER A 7 -0.76 -0.18 -8.73
C SER A 7 -1.59 0.86 -9.50
N ARG A 8 -0.97 1.87 -10.12
CA ARG A 8 -1.72 2.88 -10.89
C ARG A 8 -2.52 2.22 -12.01
N GLY A 9 -3.78 2.62 -12.13
CA GLY A 9 -4.73 2.04 -13.09
C GLY A 9 -5.54 0.84 -12.55
N TRP A 10 -5.20 0.32 -11.37
CA TRP A 10 -6.00 -0.65 -10.63
C TRP A 10 -6.96 0.04 -9.64
N GLY A 11 -7.92 -0.71 -9.10
CA GLY A 11 -8.88 -0.22 -8.11
C GLY A 11 -8.28 -0.22 -6.71
N HIS A 12 -8.61 -1.24 -5.92
CA HIS A 12 -7.96 -1.50 -4.64
C HIS A 12 -8.04 -2.98 -4.28
N GLY A 13 -7.08 -3.44 -3.49
CA GLY A 13 -7.01 -4.86 -3.16
C GLY A 13 -5.69 -5.28 -2.54
N ILE A 14 -5.28 -6.52 -2.80
CA ILE A 14 -4.09 -7.14 -2.21
C ILE A 14 -3.20 -7.74 -3.31
N LEU A 15 -1.88 -7.57 -3.18
CA LEU A 15 -0.89 -8.28 -3.99
C LEU A 15 -0.22 -9.38 -3.18
N MET A 16 -0.08 -10.56 -3.77
CA MET A 16 0.75 -11.64 -3.28
C MET A 16 1.79 -12.04 -4.32
N VAL A 17 3.02 -12.31 -3.90
CA VAL A 17 4.10 -12.81 -4.78
C VAL A 17 4.69 -14.07 -4.16
N ASN A 18 4.71 -15.17 -4.92
CA ASN A 18 5.21 -16.48 -4.48
C ASN A 18 4.61 -16.97 -3.15
N GLY A 19 3.34 -16.64 -2.90
CA GLY A 19 2.61 -16.98 -1.67
C GLY A 19 2.78 -15.98 -0.51
N PHE A 20 3.66 -14.99 -0.63
CA PHE A 20 3.83 -13.93 0.37
C PHE A 20 2.85 -12.79 0.11
N ASN A 21 2.06 -12.41 1.12
CA ASN A 21 1.19 -11.24 1.08
C ASN A 21 2.04 -9.95 1.22
N LEU A 22 2.05 -9.12 0.19
CA LEU A 22 2.83 -7.87 0.14
C LEU A 22 2.04 -6.65 0.65
N GLY A 23 0.77 -6.84 0.99
CA GLY A 23 -0.10 -5.82 1.56
C GLY A 23 -1.14 -5.27 0.60
N ARG A 24 -1.80 -4.20 1.06
CA ARG A 24 -2.92 -3.56 0.36
C ARG A 24 -2.43 -2.46 -0.58
N TYR A 25 -2.96 -2.41 -1.79
CA TYR A 25 -2.85 -1.25 -2.67
C TYR A 25 -4.17 -0.49 -2.74
N TRP A 26 -4.09 0.84 -2.83
CA TRP A 26 -5.25 1.71 -3.06
C TRP A 26 -4.80 3.02 -3.73
N PRO A 27 -4.37 2.99 -5.00
CA PRO A 27 -3.77 4.12 -5.71
C PRO A 27 -4.69 5.35 -5.78
N THR A 28 -6.02 5.15 -5.84
CA THR A 28 -7.00 6.26 -5.87
C THR A 28 -7.15 6.97 -4.52
N GLN A 29 -6.80 6.31 -3.41
CA GLN A 29 -6.78 6.95 -2.10
C GLN A 29 -5.39 7.53 -1.76
N GLY A 30 -4.33 6.87 -2.22
CA GLY A 30 -2.96 7.30 -1.95
C GLY A 30 -2.61 7.28 -0.45
N PRO A 31 -1.49 7.91 -0.04
CA PRO A 31 -0.48 8.49 -0.92
C PRO A 31 0.37 7.42 -1.60
N GLN A 32 0.46 6.20 -1.09
CA GLN A 32 1.29 5.15 -1.65
C GLN A 32 0.70 4.60 -2.96
N LEU A 33 1.45 4.68 -4.06
CA LEU A 33 1.02 4.19 -5.38
C LEU A 33 1.72 2.89 -5.81
N THR A 34 2.75 2.50 -5.08
CA THR A 34 3.53 1.28 -5.36
C THR A 34 3.73 0.41 -4.12
N LEU A 35 3.70 -0.92 -4.28
CA LEU A 35 4.04 -1.88 -3.23
C LEU A 35 5.45 -2.42 -3.39
N PHE A 36 6.23 -2.45 -2.31
CA PHE A 36 7.58 -3.03 -2.31
C PHE A 36 7.53 -4.55 -2.50
N VAL A 37 8.38 -5.05 -3.40
CA VAL A 37 8.61 -6.48 -3.62
C VAL A 37 10.04 -6.81 -3.17
N PRO A 38 10.21 -7.42 -1.98
CA PRO A 38 11.54 -7.77 -1.49
C PRO A 38 12.27 -8.73 -2.44
N GLY A 39 13.56 -8.50 -2.66
CA GLY A 39 14.39 -9.46 -3.40
C GLY A 39 14.37 -10.86 -2.81
N ALA A 40 14.22 -10.97 -1.49
CA ALA A 40 14.17 -12.23 -0.76
C ALA A 40 12.94 -13.10 -1.11
N VAL A 41 11.84 -12.52 -1.61
CA VAL A 41 10.66 -13.31 -2.03
C VAL A 41 10.72 -13.71 -3.52
N MET A 42 11.65 -13.15 -4.30
CA MET A 42 11.75 -13.40 -5.74
C MET A 42 12.54 -14.67 -6.06
N LYS A 43 12.15 -15.33 -7.15
CA LYS A 43 12.74 -16.56 -7.68
C LYS A 43 13.02 -16.38 -9.18
N ARG A 44 13.65 -17.37 -9.82
CA ARG A 44 13.85 -17.38 -11.29
C ARG A 44 12.53 -17.33 -12.07
N GLN A 45 11.47 -17.94 -11.52
CA GLN A 45 10.10 -17.87 -12.02
C GLN A 45 9.20 -17.44 -10.85
N ASN A 46 8.36 -16.44 -11.08
CA ASN A 46 7.52 -15.85 -10.04
C ASN A 46 6.05 -16.01 -10.38
N VAL A 47 5.23 -16.27 -9.37
CA VAL A 47 3.78 -16.24 -9.46
C VAL A 47 3.30 -15.03 -8.68
N ALA A 48 2.53 -14.16 -9.33
CA ALA A 48 1.86 -13.03 -8.71
C ALA A 48 0.35 -13.29 -8.71
N VAL A 49 -0.30 -13.05 -7.57
CA VAL A 49 -1.76 -13.09 -7.43
C VAL A 49 -2.21 -11.71 -6.98
N LEU A 50 -3.05 -11.07 -7.79
CA LEU A 50 -3.69 -9.82 -7.45
C LEU A 50 -5.16 -10.10 -7.15
N ILE A 51 -5.60 -9.75 -5.94
CA ILE A 51 -7.01 -9.75 -5.56
C ILE A 51 -7.50 -8.32 -5.76
N GLU A 52 -8.39 -8.11 -6.73
CA GLU A 52 -8.99 -6.80 -7.06
C GLU A 52 -10.43 -6.74 -6.53
N LEU A 53 -10.76 -5.65 -5.82
CA LEU A 53 -12.04 -5.53 -5.11
C LEU A 53 -12.96 -4.45 -5.67
N SER A 54 -12.46 -3.49 -6.44
CA SER A 54 -13.29 -2.37 -6.94
C SER A 54 -12.94 -1.87 -8.34
N GLY A 55 -11.84 -2.34 -8.92
CA GLY A 55 -11.41 -2.00 -10.27
C GLY A 55 -12.22 -2.74 -11.34
N ARG A 56 -12.53 -2.04 -12.43
CA ARG A 56 -12.99 -2.67 -13.67
C ARG A 56 -11.81 -3.42 -14.28
N GLN A 57 -11.98 -4.71 -14.57
CA GLN A 57 -10.98 -5.47 -15.31
C GLN A 57 -10.83 -4.83 -16.70
N LYS A 58 -9.65 -4.28 -17.01
CA LYS A 58 -9.31 -3.84 -18.37
C LYS A 58 -8.95 -5.06 -19.20
N ASP A 59 -9.17 -4.97 -20.51
CA ASP A 59 -8.88 -6.05 -21.46
C ASP A 59 -7.40 -6.50 -21.43
N ASP A 60 -6.48 -5.61 -20.99
CA ASP A 60 -5.06 -5.87 -20.77
C ASP A 60 -4.66 -5.76 -19.29
N ALA A 61 -5.06 -6.75 -18.48
CA ALA A 61 -4.79 -6.82 -17.03
C ALA A 61 -3.33 -7.14 -16.67
N LEU A 62 -2.38 -6.35 -17.18
CA LEU A 62 -0.94 -6.53 -16.96
C LEU A 62 -0.47 -5.90 -15.63
N LEU A 63 0.36 -6.64 -14.89
CA LEU A 63 1.05 -6.13 -13.71
C LEU A 63 2.34 -5.43 -14.12
N ASN A 64 2.46 -4.15 -13.79
CA ASN A 64 3.66 -3.35 -14.06
C ASN A 64 4.57 -3.28 -12.82
N PHE A 65 5.88 -3.29 -13.06
CA PHE A 65 6.89 -3.19 -12.00
C PHE A 65 7.90 -2.08 -12.32
N VAL A 66 8.24 -1.29 -11.31
CA VAL A 66 9.17 -0.15 -11.41
C VAL A 66 10.32 -0.27 -10.41
N SER A 67 11.44 0.39 -10.68
CA SER A 67 12.65 0.30 -9.86
C SER A 67 12.67 1.23 -8.64
N HIS A 68 11.65 2.08 -8.47
CA HIS A 68 11.57 3.04 -7.36
C HIS A 68 10.14 3.10 -6.79
N SER A 69 10.01 3.53 -5.54
CA SER A 69 8.71 3.81 -4.94
C SER A 69 8.06 5.06 -5.57
N ILE A 70 6.73 5.09 -5.60
CA ILE A 70 5.95 6.25 -6.03
C ILE A 70 4.92 6.56 -4.94
N TYR A 71 4.86 7.83 -4.57
CA TYR A 71 3.87 8.39 -3.65
C TYR A 71 3.22 9.62 -4.28
N ASN A 72 1.92 9.81 -4.06
CA ASN A 72 1.19 11.02 -4.37
C ASN A 72 0.68 11.65 -3.07
N PHE A 73 1.33 12.74 -2.65
CA PHE A 73 0.94 13.50 -1.45
C PHE A 73 0.01 14.67 -1.76
N GLU A 74 -0.50 14.79 -2.99
CA GLU A 74 -1.50 15.80 -3.30
C GLU A 74 -2.71 15.61 -2.38
N THR A 75 -3.01 16.66 -1.61
CA THR A 75 -4.24 16.71 -0.82
C THR A 75 -5.39 16.67 -1.81
N LYS A 76 -6.27 15.68 -1.67
CA LYS A 76 -7.60 15.81 -2.27
C LYS A 76 -8.15 17.14 -1.75
N ASN A 77 -8.60 18.02 -2.64
CA ASN A 77 -9.35 19.21 -2.25
C ASN A 77 -10.76 18.77 -1.80
N ASP A 78 -10.84 17.82 -0.88
CA ASP A 78 -12.04 17.60 -0.09
C ASP A 78 -12.03 18.69 0.99
N GLY A 79 -13.11 19.44 1.13
CA GLY A 79 -13.23 20.53 2.10
C GLY A 79 -13.17 20.09 3.58
N GLN A 80 -12.53 18.96 3.88
CA GLN A 80 -12.34 18.40 5.21
C GLN A 80 -10.84 18.13 5.40
N ARG A 81 -10.16 19.10 6.00
CA ARG A 81 -8.82 18.89 6.55
C ARG A 81 -8.90 17.77 7.59
N ALA A 82 -8.26 16.63 7.32
CA ALA A 82 -7.97 15.67 8.36
C ALA A 82 -6.91 16.29 9.30
N GLU A 83 -7.36 16.89 10.40
CA GLU A 83 -6.47 17.27 11.49
C GLU A 83 -5.91 16.00 12.12
N VAL A 84 -4.60 15.80 11.99
CA VAL A 84 -3.89 14.75 12.72
C VAL A 84 -3.75 15.23 14.16
N HIS A 85 -4.69 14.85 15.01
CA HIS A 85 -4.58 15.06 16.45
C HIS A 85 -3.57 14.04 17.00
N LEU A 86 -2.32 14.45 17.14
CA LEU A 86 -1.37 13.73 17.98
C LEU A 86 -1.84 13.92 19.42
N GLY A 87 -2.53 12.92 19.97
CA GLY A 87 -2.88 12.95 21.38
C GLY A 87 -1.60 12.99 22.20
N ASP A 88 -1.43 14.05 22.99
CA ASP A 88 -0.37 14.12 23.99
C ASP A 88 -0.56 12.92 24.94
N ARG A 89 0.41 11.99 24.93
CA ARG A 89 0.47 10.92 25.92
C ARG A 89 0.74 11.55 27.27
N ASN A 90 -0.32 11.77 28.04
CA ASN A 90 -0.18 11.94 29.48
C ASN A 90 0.17 10.58 30.07
N ASP A 91 1.43 10.42 30.46
CA ASP A 91 1.90 9.33 31.29
C ASP A 91 1.21 9.45 32.67
N ASP A 92 0.09 8.73 32.86
CA ASP A 92 -0.57 8.58 34.15
C ASP A 92 0.33 7.76 35.08
N LYS A 93 1.11 8.47 35.89
CA LYS A 93 1.71 7.94 37.12
C LYS A 93 0.79 8.22 38.30
N SER A 94 -0.21 7.37 38.49
CA SER A 94 -0.82 7.09 39.80
C SER A 94 -1.53 5.74 39.65
N GLN A 95 -1.17 4.66 40.35
CA GLN A 95 -1.41 4.45 41.78
C GLN A 95 -0.43 3.37 42.28
N ILE A 96 0.40 3.73 43.26
CA ILE A 96 1.00 2.79 44.20
C ILE A 96 0.64 3.33 45.59
N GLY A 97 -0.06 2.54 46.40
CA GLY A 97 -0.20 2.79 47.83
C GLY A 97 -1.64 2.69 48.36
N GLY A 98 -1.87 1.69 49.22
CA GLY A 98 -3.09 1.47 49.98
C GLY A 98 -3.25 0.01 50.37
#